data_AF-A0A7Y0N304-F1
#
_entry.id   AF-A0A7Y0N304-F1
#
_cell.length_a   1.000
_cell.length_b   1.000
_cell.length_c   1.000
_cell.angle_alpha   90.00
_cell.angle_beta   90.00
_cell.angle_gamma   90.00
#
_symmetry.space_group_name_H-M   'P 1'
#
loop_
_entity.id
_entity.type
_entity.pdbx_description
1 polymer ?
#
loop_
_entity_poly.entity_id
_entity_poly.type
_entity_poly.pdbx_seq_one_letter_code
_entity_poly.pdbx_strand_id
1 'polypeptide(L)'
;VRAALGGLALALTQVADASVWTGDVVVPVSSELTVGLVVKDYQDLSGNTGAEDRSHSMPITPTLAIMPVGNVDSSNAASLQITGTSSRFDGQTVSVEIKAQGSATAVASGSATVQSGGAWTSNAMDINGEANGTYTV
;
A
#
# COMPACT_ATOMS: atom_id res chain seq x y z
N VAL A 1 11.21 2.16 29.84
CA VAL A 1 11.36 1.90 28.39
C VAL A 1 10.20 2.55 27.65
N ARG A 2 10.48 3.20 26.53
CA ARG A 2 9.48 3.70 25.58
C ARG A 2 9.79 3.12 24.21
N ALA A 3 8.76 2.79 23.46
CA ALA A 3 8.91 2.31 22.09
C ALA A 3 7.88 2.95 21.16
N ALA A 4 8.25 3.10 19.89
CA ALA A 4 7.35 3.55 18.83
C ALA A 4 7.67 2.84 17.51
N LEU A 5 6.64 2.37 16.82
CA LEU A 5 6.73 1.79 15.47
C LEU A 5 6.17 2.79 14.46
N GLY A 6 6.99 3.26 13.52
CA GLY A 6 6.58 4.27 12.53
C GLY A 6 6.02 5.54 13.18
N GLY A 7 6.54 5.92 14.34
CA GLY A 7 6.08 7.09 15.12
C GLY A 7 4.87 6.82 16.03
N LEU A 8 4.18 5.68 15.89
CA LEU A 8 3.08 5.31 16.79
C LEU A 8 3.64 4.69 18.07
N ALA A 9 3.37 5.31 19.22
CA ALA A 9 3.79 4.80 20.51
C ALA A 9 3.18 3.43 20.78
N LEU A 10 3.99 2.49 21.28
CA LEU A 10 3.55 1.17 21.68
C LEU A 10 3.88 0.92 23.15
N ALA A 11 2.91 0.34 23.87
CA ALA A 11 3.07 0.01 25.28
C ALA A 11 3.87 -1.28 25.41
N LEU A 12 4.90 -1.25 26.25
CA LEU A 12 5.74 -2.39 26.54
C LEU A 12 5.52 -2.85 27.98
N THR A 13 5.27 -4.13 28.15
CA THR A 13 5.14 -4.80 29.45
C THR A 13 6.39 -5.65 29.66
N GLN A 14 7.06 -5.45 30.80
CA GLN A 14 8.16 -6.31 31.20
C GLN A 14 7.60 -7.70 31.52
N VAL A 15 8.20 -8.75 30.97
CA VAL A 15 7.87 -10.12 31.37
C VAL A 15 8.73 -10.54 32.58
N ALA A 16 8.56 -11.76 33.10
CA ALA A 16 9.22 -12.19 34.34
C ALA A 16 10.77 -12.05 34.31
N ASP A 17 11.37 -12.09 33.11
CA ASP A 17 12.77 -11.74 32.89
C ASP A 17 12.90 -10.22 32.69
N ALA A 18 13.68 -9.57 33.56
CA ALA A 18 13.89 -8.12 33.53
C ALA A 18 14.63 -7.62 32.27
N SER A 19 15.07 -8.51 31.38
CA SER A 19 15.70 -8.21 30.10
C SER A 19 14.75 -8.23 28.90
N VAL A 20 13.49 -8.67 29.08
CA VAL A 20 12.54 -8.84 27.97
C VAL A 20 11.29 -7.99 28.20
N TRP A 21 10.87 -7.29 27.16
CA TRP A 21 9.63 -6.55 27.10
C TRP A 21 8.82 -6.96 25.88
N THR A 22 7.51 -7.09 26.05
CA THR A 22 6.57 -7.41 24.96
C THR A 22 5.49 -6.36 24.86
N GLY A 23 4.96 -6.17 23.66
CA GLY A 23 3.90 -5.21 23.41
C GLY A 23 3.29 -5.41 22.03
N ASP A 24 2.03 -5.02 21.90
CA ASP A 24 1.30 -5.05 20.64
C ASP A 24 1.18 -3.64 20.07
N VAL A 25 1.20 -3.53 18.75
CA VAL A 25 1.01 -2.27 18.04
C VAL A 25 0.26 -2.52 16.74
N VAL A 26 -0.66 -1.62 16.42
CA VAL A 26 -1.27 -1.58 15.09
C VAL A 26 -0.29 -0.89 14.16
N VAL A 27 0.03 -1.54 13.04
CA VAL A 27 0.92 -0.97 12.02
C VAL A 27 0.35 0.36 11.53
N PRO A 28 1.09 1.48 11.67
CA PRO A 28 0.58 2.78 11.29
C PRO A 28 0.27 2.82 9.79
N VAL A 29 -0.68 3.69 9.42
CA VAL A 29 -0.90 4.01 8.02
C VAL A 29 0.20 4.95 7.55
N SER A 30 0.99 4.47 6.60
CA SER A 30 2.12 5.19 6.01
C SER A 30 2.19 4.89 4.52
N SER A 31 2.74 5.82 3.74
CA SER A 31 3.16 5.60 2.35
C SER A 31 4.56 4.99 2.25
N GLU A 32 5.27 4.86 3.38
CA GLU A 32 6.58 4.22 3.44
C GLU A 32 6.47 2.69 3.26
N LEU A 33 7.45 2.10 2.57
CA LEU A 33 7.55 0.65 2.38
C LEU A 33 8.09 -0.07 3.63
N THR A 34 8.60 0.69 4.60
CA THR A 34 9.09 0.18 5.88
C THR A 34 8.74 1.16 6.98
N VAL A 35 8.52 0.65 8.19
CA VAL A 35 8.37 1.46 9.40
C VAL A 35 9.42 1.08 10.43
N GLY A 36 10.18 2.06 10.90
CA GLY A 36 11.23 1.85 11.89
C GLY A 36 10.65 1.64 13.29
N LEU A 37 11.26 0.73 14.05
CA LEU A 37 11.07 0.62 15.49
C LEU A 37 12.11 1.48 16.19
N VAL A 38 11.64 2.34 17.09
CA VAL A 38 12.48 3.16 17.96
C VAL A 38 12.27 2.69 19.40
N VAL A 39 13.35 2.35 20.11
CA VAL A 39 13.32 2.01 21.53
C VAL A 39 14.27 2.92 22.30
N LYS A 40 13.79 3.54 23.37
CA LYS A 40 14.55 4.51 24.17
C LYS A 40 14.13 4.53 25.64
N ASP A 41 14.82 5.33 26.44
CA ASP A 41 14.51 5.56 27.85
C ASP A 41 14.39 4.25 28.67
N TYR A 42 15.14 3.23 28.28
CA TYR A 42 15.35 2.05 29.11
C TYR A 42 16.52 2.31 30.05
N GLN A 43 16.38 1.90 31.30
CA GLN A 43 17.38 2.14 32.33
C GLN A 43 17.89 0.81 32.87
N ASP A 44 19.16 0.77 33.25
CA ASP A 44 19.69 -0.33 34.04
C ASP A 44 19.22 -0.25 35.51
N LEU A 45 19.61 -1.22 36.33
CA LEU A 45 19.26 -1.26 37.75
C LEU A 45 19.85 -0.09 38.57
N SER A 46 20.84 0.62 38.01
CA SER A 46 21.46 1.80 38.64
C SER A 46 20.81 3.11 38.18
N GLY A 47 19.82 3.07 37.28
CA GLY A 47 19.16 4.25 36.73
C GLY A 47 19.91 4.89 35.55
N ASN A 48 20.94 4.25 35.00
CA ASN A 48 21.62 4.77 33.81
C ASN A 48 20.73 4.56 32.59
N THR A 49 20.48 5.62 31.82
CA THR A 49 19.67 5.53 30.60
C THR A 49 20.51 4.99 29.44
N GLY A 50 20.00 3.95 28.78
CA GLY A 50 20.60 3.38 27.58
C GLY A 50 20.44 4.29 26.35
N ALA A 51 21.27 4.06 25.34
CA ALA A 51 21.18 4.74 24.06
C ALA A 51 19.88 4.35 23.33
N GLU A 52 19.41 5.21 22.44
CA GLU A 52 18.26 4.90 21.59
C GLU A 52 18.63 3.87 20.52
N ASP A 53 17.80 2.84 20.37
CA ASP A 53 17.92 1.81 19.33
C ASP A 53 16.95 2.10 18.17
N ARG A 54 17.48 2.01 16.93
CA ARG A 54 16.76 2.16 15.66
C ARG A 54 17.14 1.08 14.63
N SER A 55 17.79 0.01 15.07
CA SER A 55 18.32 -1.04 14.19
C SER A 55 17.26 -1.97 13.59
N HIS A 56 16.01 -1.85 14.03
CA HIS A 56 14.91 -2.71 13.63
C HIS A 56 13.85 -1.95 12.84
N SER A 57 13.29 -2.62 11.83
CA SER A 57 12.16 -2.10 11.05
C SER A 57 11.26 -3.23 10.61
N MET A 58 10.03 -2.90 10.25
CA MET A 58 9.06 -3.84 9.72
C MET A 58 8.73 -3.46 8.28
N PRO A 59 8.86 -4.38 7.31
CA PRO A 59 8.43 -4.15 5.95
C PRO A 59 6.91 -4.07 5.89
N ILE A 60 6.40 -3.22 5.01
CA ILE A 60 4.98 -3.10 4.71
C ILE A 60 4.76 -3.57 3.27
N THR A 61 3.85 -4.52 3.08
CA THR A 61 3.45 -4.99 1.75
C THR A 61 2.30 -4.14 1.23
N PRO A 62 2.49 -3.34 0.16
CA PRO A 62 1.39 -2.63 -0.49
C PRO A 62 0.45 -3.62 -1.20
N THR A 63 -0.79 -3.21 -1.41
CA THR A 63 -1.73 -3.93 -2.29
C THR A 63 -2.16 -3.03 -3.42
N LEU A 64 -2.40 -3.62 -4.59
CA LEU A 64 -3.04 -2.99 -5.73
C LEU A 64 -4.03 -4.00 -6.30
N ALA A 65 -5.28 -3.59 -6.43
CA ALA A 65 -6.36 -4.43 -6.92
C ALA A 65 -7.18 -3.68 -7.96
N ILE A 66 -7.56 -4.38 -9.02
CA ILE A 66 -8.46 -3.90 -10.05
C ILE A 66 -9.87 -4.40 -9.71
N MET A 67 -10.85 -3.51 -9.76
CA MET A 67 -12.26 -3.91 -9.62
C MET A 67 -12.73 -4.64 -10.88
N PRO A 68 -13.64 -5.62 -10.78
CA PRO A 68 -14.16 -6.33 -11.94
C PRO A 68 -14.73 -5.35 -12.98
N VAL A 69 -14.27 -5.51 -14.22
CA VAL A 69 -14.80 -4.78 -15.38
C VAL A 69 -15.94 -5.60 -15.97
N GLY A 70 -17.09 -4.98 -16.16
CA GLY A 70 -18.23 -5.60 -16.82
C GLY A 70 -18.07 -5.71 -18.33
N ASN A 71 -19.17 -6.00 -19.03
CA ASN A 71 -19.17 -5.98 -20.48
C ASN A 71 -18.93 -4.55 -21.01
N VAL A 72 -18.15 -4.47 -22.08
CA VAL A 72 -17.89 -3.24 -22.82
C VAL A 72 -18.64 -3.32 -24.15
N ASP A 73 -19.41 -2.29 -24.46
CA ASP A 73 -20.18 -2.15 -25.70
C ASP A 73 -20.13 -0.71 -26.22
N SER A 74 -20.90 -0.40 -27.27
CA SER A 74 -20.90 0.92 -27.89
C SER A 74 -21.34 2.07 -26.97
N SER A 75 -21.95 1.78 -25.82
CA SER A 75 -22.35 2.79 -24.84
C SER A 75 -21.19 3.29 -23.98
N ASN A 76 -20.14 2.48 -23.79
CA ASN A 76 -19.05 2.77 -22.85
C ASN A 76 -17.64 2.61 -23.43
N ALA A 77 -17.47 2.02 -24.62
CA ALA A 77 -16.17 1.78 -25.25
C ALA A 77 -15.36 3.05 -25.53
N ALA A 78 -16.02 4.19 -25.78
CA ALA A 78 -15.36 5.47 -26.06
C ALA A 78 -14.69 6.13 -24.85
N SER A 79 -15.08 5.70 -23.64
CA SER A 79 -14.69 6.35 -22.40
C SER A 79 -14.57 5.33 -21.26
N LEU A 80 -13.99 4.17 -21.55
CA LEU A 80 -13.83 3.11 -20.57
C LEU A 80 -12.88 3.59 -19.48
N GLN A 81 -13.29 3.43 -18.21
CA GLN A 81 -12.45 3.69 -17.06
C GLN A 81 -12.27 2.40 -16.27
N ILE A 82 -11.05 2.20 -15.78
CA ILE A 82 -10.70 1.11 -14.88
C ILE A 82 -10.61 1.68 -13.48
N THR A 83 -11.26 0.99 -12.55
CA THR A 83 -11.29 1.37 -11.13
C THR A 83 -10.61 0.30 -10.30
N GLY A 84 -10.16 0.69 -9.12
CA GLY A 84 -9.54 -0.23 -8.21
C GLY A 84 -9.31 0.35 -6.84
N THR A 85 -8.69 -0.48 -6.01
CA THR A 85 -8.27 -0.11 -4.67
C THR A 85 -6.80 -0.43 -4.50
N SER A 86 -6.20 0.16 -3.47
CA SER A 86 -4.83 -0.07 -3.12
C SER A 86 -4.65 0.17 -1.63
N SER A 87 -3.53 -0.29 -1.08
CA SER A 87 -3.11 0.10 0.26
C SER A 87 -1.70 0.65 0.19
N ARG A 88 -1.43 1.67 1.01
CA ARG A 88 -0.10 2.31 1.13
C ARG A 88 0.36 3.08 -0.11
N PHE A 89 -0.51 3.25 -1.10
CA PHE A 89 -0.37 4.25 -2.15
C PHE A 89 -1.22 5.47 -1.77
N ASP A 90 -0.62 6.67 -1.81
CA ASP A 90 -1.29 7.94 -1.52
C ASP A 90 -0.70 9.04 -2.41
N GLY A 91 -1.42 9.43 -3.46
CA GLY A 91 -0.95 10.37 -4.47
C GLY A 91 0.00 9.79 -5.53
N GLN A 92 0.33 8.49 -5.45
CA GLN A 92 1.11 7.81 -6.49
C GLN A 92 0.28 7.61 -7.77
N THR A 93 0.97 7.49 -8.90
CA THR A 93 0.34 7.21 -10.19
C THR A 93 0.28 5.71 -10.45
N VAL A 94 -0.90 5.21 -10.83
CA VAL A 94 -1.11 3.87 -11.36
C VAL A 94 -1.20 3.98 -12.88
N SER A 95 -0.44 3.15 -13.60
CA SER A 95 -0.57 3.00 -15.05
C SER A 95 -1.40 1.75 -15.35
N VAL A 96 -2.29 1.86 -16.34
CA VAL A 96 -3.22 0.82 -16.75
C VAL A 96 -3.04 0.56 -18.23
N GLU A 97 -2.99 -0.70 -18.63
CA GLU A 97 -2.97 -1.13 -20.03
C GLU A 97 -4.08 -2.12 -20.28
N ILE A 98 -4.79 -1.97 -21.40
CA ILE A 98 -5.78 -2.95 -21.84
C ILE A 98 -5.17 -3.73 -23.01
N LYS A 99 -5.22 -5.05 -22.95
CA LYS A 99 -4.67 -5.96 -23.97
C LYS A 99 -5.72 -6.96 -24.40
N ALA A 100 -5.78 -7.28 -25.69
CA ALA A 100 -6.52 -8.45 -26.13
C ALA A 100 -5.93 -9.71 -25.46
N GLN A 101 -6.78 -10.63 -25.01
CA GLN A 101 -6.31 -11.83 -24.30
C GLN A 101 -5.32 -12.62 -25.16
N GLY A 102 -4.13 -12.89 -24.62
CA GLY A 102 -3.04 -13.55 -25.34
C GLY A 102 -2.15 -12.61 -26.17
N SER A 103 -2.43 -11.31 -26.20
CA SER A 103 -1.57 -10.28 -26.80
C SER A 103 -0.69 -9.59 -25.75
N ALA A 104 0.54 -9.26 -26.11
CA ALA A 104 1.42 -8.41 -25.31
C ALA A 104 1.24 -6.91 -25.60
N THR A 105 0.59 -6.56 -26.72
CA THR A 105 0.42 -5.18 -27.19
C THR A 105 -0.81 -4.56 -26.56
N ALA A 106 -0.63 -3.41 -25.93
CA ALA A 106 -1.73 -2.60 -25.40
C ALA A 106 -2.55 -2.01 -26.56
N VAL A 107 -3.86 -2.15 -26.48
CA VAL A 107 -4.83 -1.49 -27.39
C VAL A 107 -5.23 -0.12 -26.88
N ALA A 108 -5.18 0.07 -25.56
CA ALA A 108 -5.34 1.35 -24.90
C ALA A 108 -4.50 1.40 -23.62
N SER A 109 -4.16 2.61 -23.19
CA SER A 109 -3.47 2.86 -21.94
C SER A 109 -4.02 4.10 -21.24
N GLY A 110 -3.91 4.09 -19.92
CA GLY A 110 -4.38 5.16 -19.07
C GLY A 110 -3.57 5.23 -17.79
N SER A 111 -3.86 6.24 -16.98
CA SER A 111 -3.28 6.44 -15.67
C SER A 111 -4.31 6.98 -14.68
N ALA A 112 -4.05 6.75 -13.40
CA ALA A 112 -4.84 7.24 -12.29
C ALA A 112 -3.91 7.79 -11.21
N THR A 113 -4.34 8.82 -10.49
CA THR A 113 -3.71 9.17 -9.20
C THR A 113 -4.49 8.48 -8.09
N VAL A 114 -3.77 7.76 -7.23
CA VAL A 114 -4.38 7.11 -6.06
C VAL A 114 -4.83 8.18 -5.07
N GLN A 115 -6.10 8.13 -4.71
CA GLN A 115 -6.72 9.02 -3.74
C GLN A 115 -6.39 8.58 -2.32
N SER A 116 -6.54 9.51 -1.37
CA SER A 116 -6.51 9.16 0.04
C SER A 116 -7.54 8.06 0.34
N GLY A 117 -7.12 7.01 1.05
CA GLY A 117 -7.93 5.79 1.26
C GLY A 117 -7.74 4.71 0.20
N GLY A 118 -6.89 4.95 -0.81
CA GLY A 118 -6.40 3.93 -1.73
C GLY A 118 -7.26 3.68 -2.96
N ALA A 119 -8.41 4.35 -3.10
CA ALA A 119 -9.22 4.28 -4.31
C ALA A 119 -8.52 4.96 -5.48
N TRP A 120 -8.69 4.41 -6.69
CA TRP A 120 -8.17 5.01 -7.91
C TRP A 120 -9.10 4.74 -9.09
N THR A 121 -9.08 5.65 -10.07
CA THR A 121 -9.86 5.56 -11.31
C THR A 121 -9.02 6.11 -12.43
N SER A 122 -8.81 5.33 -13.49
CA SER A 122 -8.04 5.77 -14.66
C SER A 122 -8.72 6.95 -15.35
N ASN A 123 -7.97 7.72 -16.14
CA ASN A 123 -8.59 8.52 -17.19
C ASN A 123 -9.42 7.64 -18.13
N ALA A 124 -10.35 8.28 -18.86
CA ALA A 124 -11.10 7.64 -19.92
C ALA A 124 -10.14 7.12 -21.01
N MET A 125 -10.33 5.87 -21.41
CA MET A 125 -9.63 5.19 -22.49
C MET A 125 -10.64 4.84 -23.59
N ASP A 126 -10.29 5.15 -24.83
CA ASP A 126 -11.09 4.80 -26.00
C ASP A 126 -10.61 3.44 -26.55
N ILE A 127 -11.51 2.47 -26.60
CA ILE A 127 -11.30 1.15 -27.20
C ILE A 127 -12.30 0.89 -28.33
N ASN A 128 -12.89 1.93 -28.92
CA ASN A 128 -13.71 1.76 -30.11
C ASN A 128 -12.88 1.22 -31.29
N GLY A 129 -13.54 0.40 -32.11
CA GLY A 129 -12.91 -0.20 -33.28
C GLY A 129 -12.05 -1.43 -32.98
N GLU A 130 -11.83 -1.74 -31.69
CA GLU A 130 -11.25 -3.00 -31.26
C GLU A 130 -12.20 -4.16 -31.54
N ALA A 131 -11.65 -5.35 -31.82
CA ALA A 131 -12.44 -6.53 -32.16
C ALA A 131 -13.21 -7.09 -30.95
N ASN A 132 -14.38 -7.68 -31.17
CA ASN A 132 -15.11 -8.36 -30.11
C ASN A 132 -14.27 -9.53 -29.55
N GLY A 133 -14.11 -9.58 -28.23
CA GLY A 133 -13.35 -10.64 -27.57
C GLY A 133 -13.12 -10.41 -26.08
N THR A 134 -12.28 -11.24 -25.49
CA THR A 134 -11.83 -11.08 -24.10
C THR A 134 -10.60 -10.20 -24.05
N TYR A 135 -10.60 -9.27 -23.10
CA TYR A 135 -9.47 -8.37 -22.83
C TYR A 135 -8.98 -8.57 -21.39
N THR A 136 -7.68 -8.34 -21.20
CA THR A 136 -7.04 -8.31 -19.89
C THR A 136 -6.59 -6.89 -19.58
N VAL A 137 -6.66 -6.53 -18.31
CA VAL A 137 -6.20 -5.27 -17.76
C VAL A 137 -5.07 -5.56 -16.78
#